data_AF-A0A197SGG1-F1
#
_entry.id   AF-A0A197SGG1-F1
#
_cell.length_a   1.000
_cell.length_b   1.000
_cell.length_c   1.000
_cell.angle_alpha   90.00
_cell.angle_beta   90.00
_cell.angle_gamma   90.00
#
_symmetry.space_group_name_H-M   'P 1'
#
loop_
_entity.id
_entity.type
_entity.pdbx_description
1 polymer ?
#
loop_
_entity_poly.entity_id
_entity_poly.type
_entity_poly.pdbx_seq_one_letter_code
_entity_poly.pdbx_strand_id
1 'polypeptide(L)' 'MRRRVPGGGGSLAAHGNSGQEQTYGTQYTTVEGTFGPYPVADPDDLDERRARAGLQPQAEYDARMRQTYG' A
#
# COMPACT_ATOMS: atom_id res chain seq x y z
N MET A 1 -15.07 -30.30 -24.17
CA MET A 1 -15.00 -28.89 -24.61
C MET A 1 -14.81 -28.01 -23.37
N ARG A 2 -14.07 -26.89 -23.48
CA ARG A 2 -13.25 -26.28 -22.42
C ARG A 2 -14.03 -25.42 -21.38
N ARG A 3 -13.43 -25.28 -20.19
CA ARG A 3 -13.97 -24.67 -18.94
C ARG A 3 -14.00 -23.13 -18.95
N ARG A 4 -15.05 -22.57 -18.30
CA ARG A 4 -15.21 -21.35 -17.45
C ARG A 4 -14.09 -20.28 -17.44
N VAL A 5 -14.45 -19.01 -17.65
CA VAL A 5 -14.12 -17.82 -16.81
C VAL A 5 -15.11 -16.66 -17.09
N PRO A 6 -15.76 -16.03 -16.09
CA PRO A 6 -16.26 -14.65 -16.21
C PRO A 6 -15.16 -13.67 -15.77
N GLY A 7 -14.71 -12.82 -16.69
CA GLY A 7 -13.71 -11.77 -16.45
C GLY A 7 -14.30 -10.64 -15.61
N GLY A 8 -13.60 -10.31 -14.51
CA GLY A 8 -14.00 -9.29 -13.55
C GLY A 8 -13.79 -7.87 -14.07
N GLY A 9 -14.83 -7.05 -13.95
CA GLY A 9 -14.73 -5.61 -13.94
C GLY A 9 -14.77 -5.14 -12.49
N GLY A 10 -13.62 -5.16 -11.82
CA GLY A 10 -13.47 -4.62 -10.47
C GLY A 10 -12.52 -3.43 -10.54
N SER A 11 -13.03 -2.24 -10.23
CA SER A 11 -12.23 -1.04 -10.00
C SER A 11 -11.05 -1.38 -9.09
N LEU A 12 -9.85 -1.08 -9.55
CA LEU A 12 -8.58 -1.22 -8.83
C LEU A 12 -8.50 -0.18 -7.70
N ALA A 13 -9.40 -0.24 -6.73
CA ALA A 13 -9.07 0.25 -5.41
C ALA A 13 -8.03 -0.73 -4.86
N ALA A 14 -6.87 -0.20 -4.56
CA ALA A 14 -5.82 -0.94 -3.93
C ALA A 14 -6.34 -1.38 -2.54
N HIS A 15 -6.69 -2.66 -2.38
CA HIS A 15 -7.17 -3.24 -1.13
C HIS A 15 -6.01 -3.88 -0.36
N GLY A 16 -5.54 -3.23 0.70
CA GLY A 16 -4.82 -3.92 1.79
C GLY A 16 -5.71 -5.04 2.37
N ASN A 17 -5.11 -6.05 3.00
CA ASN A 17 -5.67 -7.36 3.41
C ASN A 17 -6.96 -7.37 4.29
N SER A 18 -7.70 -6.27 4.39
CA SER A 18 -9.00 -6.16 5.06
C SER A 18 -9.91 -5.07 4.49
N GLY A 19 -9.54 -4.37 3.40
CA GLY A 19 -10.27 -3.19 2.93
C GLY A 19 -10.21 -2.00 3.90
N GLN A 20 -9.32 -2.05 4.89
CA GLN A 20 -9.06 -0.98 5.84
C GLN A 20 -7.79 -0.23 5.45
N GLU A 21 -7.81 1.09 5.64
CA GLU A 21 -6.63 1.93 5.48
C GLU A 21 -5.49 1.46 6.39
N GLN A 22 -4.26 1.66 5.94
CA GLN A 22 -3.11 1.19 6.68
C GLN A 22 -2.89 1.98 7.97
N THR A 23 -2.50 1.30 9.04
CA THR A 23 -2.05 1.95 10.28
C THR A 23 -0.59 2.39 10.17
N TYR A 24 0.31 1.58 9.61
CA TYR A 24 1.74 1.91 9.59
C TYR A 24 2.28 2.30 8.21
N GLY A 25 1.47 2.24 7.14
CA GLY A 25 1.92 2.65 5.79
C GLY A 25 3.03 1.78 5.19
N THR A 26 3.11 0.51 5.59
CA THR A 26 4.18 -0.43 5.18
C THR A 26 3.85 -1.22 3.92
N GLN A 27 2.58 -1.25 3.52
CA GLN A 27 2.10 -1.99 2.35
C GLN A 27 2.13 -1.09 1.11
N TYR A 28 2.66 -1.67 0.04
CA TYR A 28 2.78 -1.04 -1.27
C TYR A 28 2.12 -1.92 -2.32
N THR A 29 1.78 -1.31 -3.45
CA THR A 29 1.24 -2.00 -4.60
C THR A 29 1.75 -1.36 -5.89
N THR A 30 1.57 -2.07 -6.99
CA THR A 30 1.80 -1.54 -8.33
C THR A 30 0.46 -1.51 -9.04
N VAL A 31 -0.06 -0.32 -9.32
CA VAL A 31 -1.30 -0.11 -10.07
C VAL A 31 -0.93 0.44 -11.44
N GLU A 32 -1.29 -0.28 -12.49
CA GLU A 32 -1.03 0.13 -13.89
C GLU A 32 0.44 0.48 -14.16
N GLY A 33 1.37 -0.29 -13.56
CA GLY A 33 2.81 -0.07 -13.71
C GLY A 33 3.38 1.04 -12.81
N THR A 34 2.55 1.72 -12.02
CA THR A 34 2.99 2.74 -11.05
C THR A 34 3.08 2.14 -9.66
N PHE A 35 4.28 2.15 -9.07
CA PHE A 35 4.51 1.70 -7.70
C PHE A 35 4.14 2.80 -6.70
N GLY A 36 3.34 2.46 -5.68
CA GLY A 36 2.93 3.40 -4.65
C GLY A 36 2.35 2.73 -3.39
N PRO A 37 2.27 3.47 -2.28
CA PRO A 37 1.72 2.96 -1.03
C PRO A 37 0.19 2.85 -1.10
N TYR A 38 -0.40 1.90 -0.35
CA TYR A 38 -1.84 1.94 -0.08
C TYR A 38 -2.20 3.14 0.83
N PRO A 39 -3.45 3.63 0.80
CA PRO A 39 -3.92 4.69 1.71
C PRO A 39 -3.65 4.38 3.18
N VAL A 40 -3.32 5.41 3.95
CA VAL A 40 -3.07 5.36 5.41
C VAL A 40 -4.20 6.12 6.11
N ALA A 41 -4.72 5.56 7.20
CA ALA A 41 -5.89 6.09 7.89
C ALA A 41 -5.66 7.49 8.49
N ASP A 42 -4.45 7.72 8.98
CA ASP A 42 -4.03 8.98 9.59
C ASP A 42 -2.58 9.23 9.19
N PRO A 43 -2.36 10.00 8.11
CA PRO A 43 -1.04 10.31 7.60
C PRO A 43 -0.31 11.36 8.46
N ASP A 44 -1.03 12.22 9.18
CA ASP A 44 -0.43 13.30 9.98
C ASP A 44 0.22 12.72 11.25
N ASP A 45 -0.44 11.79 11.93
CA ASP A 45 0.10 11.09 13.12
C ASP A 45 0.90 9.82 12.77
N LEU A 46 1.07 9.53 11.47
CA LEU A 46 1.73 8.31 11.01
C LEU A 46 3.16 8.21 11.52
N ASP A 47 3.93 9.29 11.41
CA ASP A 47 5.34 9.30 11.78
C ASP A 47 5.53 9.18 13.29
N GLU A 48 4.68 9.82 14.09
CA GLU A 48 4.69 9.63 15.55
C GLU A 48 4.37 8.20 15.94
N ARG A 49 3.35 7.61 15.31
CA ARG A 49 2.94 6.22 15.54
C ARG A 49 4.04 5.23 15.12
N ARG A 50 4.70 5.51 14.00
CA ARG A 50 5.86 4.74 13.52
C ARG A 50 7.04 4.86 14.47
N ALA A 51 7.35 6.06 14.96
CA ALA A 51 8.42 6.28 15.94
C ALA A 51 8.17 5.52 17.25
N ARG A 52 6.93 5.52 17.75
CA ARG A 52 6.54 4.71 18.93
C ARG A 52 6.71 3.21 18.72
N ALA A 53 6.58 2.74 17.48
CA ALA A 53 6.80 1.35 17.10
C ALA A 53 8.28 1.03 16.73
N GLY A 54 9.19 2.01 16.80
CA GLY A 54 10.59 1.85 16.39
C GLY A 54 10.80 1.78 14.87
N LEU A 55 9.83 2.28 14.09
CA LEU A 55 9.90 2.36 12.64
C LEU A 55 10.45 3.72 12.20
N GLN A 56 11.15 3.73 11.06
CA GLN A 56 11.62 4.96 10.41
C GLN A 56 10.45 5.85 9.96
N PRO A 57 10.65 7.16 9.76
CA PRO A 57 9.66 8.04 9.14
C PRO A 57 9.14 7.47 7.81
N GLN A 58 7.88 7.73 7.49
CA GLN A 58 7.26 7.18 6.30
C GLN A 58 7.91 7.69 5.02
N ALA A 59 8.33 8.95 4.98
CA ALA A 59 9.02 9.51 3.82
C ALA A 59 10.34 8.78 3.51
N GLU A 60 11.12 8.44 4.54
CA GLU A 60 12.35 7.65 4.36
C GLU A 60 12.05 6.24 3.87
N TYR A 61 11.01 5.61 4.43
CA TYR A 61 10.59 4.29 4.04
C TYR A 61 10.07 4.25 2.60
N ASP A 62 9.25 5.22 2.18
CA ASP A 62 8.76 5.37 0.81
C ASP A 62 9.91 5.56 -0.19
N ALA A 63 10.86 6.44 0.13
CA ALA A 63 12.04 6.65 -0.70
C ALA A 63 12.85 5.36 -0.88
N ARG A 64 13.01 4.55 0.17
CA ARG A 64 13.70 3.25 0.10
C ARG A 64 12.92 2.24 -0.74
N MET A 65 11.60 2.18 -0.56
CA MET A 65 10.74 1.25 -1.31
C MET A 65 10.76 1.57 -2.80
N ARG A 66 10.69 2.86 -3.17
CA ARG A 66 10.81 3.30 -4.57
C ARG A 66 12.17 2.99 -5.17
N GLN A 67 13.26 3.15 -4.42
CA GLN A 67 14.59 2.77 -4.92
C GLN A 67 14.76 1.26 -5.12
N THR A 68 14.00 0.44 -4.38
CA THR A 68 14.13 -1.02 -4.41
C THR A 68 13.17 -1.68 -5.40
N TYR A 69 11.96 -1.12 -5.55
CA TYR A 69 10.85 -1.74 -6.27
C TYR A 69 10.16 -0.83 -7.30
N GLY A 70 10.48 0.47 -7.33
CA GLY A 70 10.02 1.41 -8.36
C GLY A 70 10.97 1.43 -9.55
#